data_AF-A0A536I1M5-F1
#
_entry.id   AF-A0A536I1M5-F1
#
_cell.length_a   1.000
_cell.length_b   1.000
_cell.length_c   1.000
_cell.angle_alpha   90.00
_cell.angle_beta   90.00
_cell.angle_gamma   90.00
#
_symmetry.space_group_name_H-M   'P 1'
#
loop_
_entity.id
_entity.type
_entity.pdbx_description
1 polymer ?
#
loop_
_entity_poly.entity_id
_entity_poly.type
_entity_poly.pdbx_seq_one_letter_code
_entity_poly.pdbx_strand_id
1 'polypeptide(L)' 'MLERDSNLTRLAVLHGAADTDAQQLRARVAPRYPGLEIHLAEIGPVLGTYTGPGVVGFTYLIA' A
#
# COMPACT_ATOMS: atom_id res chain seq x y z
N MET A 1 -3.74 2.26 13.98
CA MET A 1 -4.55 2.42 12.75
C MET A 1 -4.49 3.91 12.43
N LEU A 2 -4.07 4.30 11.22
CA LEU A 2 -3.91 5.71 10.82
C LEU A 2 -5.30 6.39 10.83
N GLU A 3 -5.70 6.93 11.98
CA GLU A 3 -6.94 7.69 12.10
C GLU A 3 -6.65 9.14 11.74
N ARG A 4 -7.13 9.57 10.56
CA ARG A 4 -7.18 10.96 10.07
C ARG A 4 -5.95 11.80 10.44
N ASP A 5 -4.76 11.34 10.06
CA ASP A 5 -3.61 12.22 10.09
C ASP A 5 -3.80 13.24 8.96
N SER A 6 -4.11 14.50 9.32
CA SER A 6 -4.33 15.61 8.38
C SER A 6 -3.10 15.88 7.50
N ASN A 7 -1.96 15.30 7.88
CA ASN A 7 -0.67 15.45 7.24
C ASN A 7 -0.36 14.29 6.26
N LEU A 8 -1.25 13.29 6.11
CA LEU A 8 -1.05 12.21 5.15
C LEU A 8 -1.19 12.73 3.70
N THR A 9 -0.09 12.75 2.96
CA THR A 9 -0.04 13.29 1.59
C THR A 9 0.09 12.24 0.50
N ARG A 10 0.63 11.05 0.81
CA ARG A 10 0.75 9.94 -0.16
C ARG A 10 0.53 8.58 0.50
N LEU A 11 -0.08 7.67 -0.24
CA LEU A 11 -0.30 6.29 0.16
C LEU A 11 -0.08 5.37 -1.04
N ALA A 12 0.66 4.28 -0.84
CA ALA A 12 0.86 3.25 -1.86
C ALA A 12 0.71 1.86 -1.25
N VAL A 13 0.00 0.98 -1.94
CA VAL A 13 -0.04 -0.46 -1.65
C VAL A 13 1.04 -1.14 -2.49
N LEU A 14 1.81 -2.01 -1.86
CA LEU A 14 2.92 -2.74 -2.48
C LEU A 14 2.75 -4.24 -2.26
N HIS A 15 3.18 -5.05 -3.22
CA HIS A 15 3.11 -6.51 -3.12
C HIS A 15 4.30 -7.21 -3.77
N GLY A 16 4.55 -8.47 -3.41
CA GLY A 16 5.48 -9.35 -4.14
C GLY A 16 4.72 -10.53 -4.73
N ALA A 17 4.52 -10.57 -6.05
CA ALA A 17 3.75 -11.61 -6.75
C ALA A 17 2.33 -11.88 -6.17
N ALA A 18 1.65 -10.85 -5.64
CA ALA A 18 0.37 -10.96 -4.95
C ALA A 18 -0.61 -9.83 -5.34
N ASP A 19 -0.75 -9.57 -6.65
CA ASP A 19 -1.56 -8.47 -7.19
C ASP A 19 -3.03 -8.52 -6.72
N THR A 20 -3.66 -9.69 -6.72
CA THR A 20 -5.06 -9.84 -6.29
C THR A 20 -5.26 -9.42 -4.83
N ASP A 21 -4.40 -9.90 -3.92
CA ASP A 21 -4.49 -9.58 -2.49
C ASP A 21 -4.20 -8.09 -2.24
N ALA A 22 -3.29 -7.52 -3.02
CA ALA A 22 -2.95 -6.11 -2.98
C ALA A 22 -4.11 -5.21 -3.47
N GLN A 23 -4.81 -5.62 -4.53
CA GLN A 23 -6.03 -4.94 -4.98
C GLN A 23 -7.12 -4.98 -3.91
N GLN A 24 -7.29 -6.11 -3.22
CA GLN A 24 -8.24 -6.23 -2.11
C GLN A 24 -7.86 -5.30 -0.95
N LEU A 25 -6.57 -5.22 -0.59
CA LEU A 25 -6.11 -4.28 0.43
C LEU A 25 -6.38 -2.83 0.02
N ARG A 26 -6.06 -2.45 -1.22
CA ARG A 26 -6.34 -1.10 -1.74
C ARG A 26 -7.83 -0.77 -1.67
N ALA A 27 -8.70 -1.69 -2.09
CA ALA A 27 -10.15 -1.50 -2.04
C ALA A 27 -10.68 -1.34 -0.60
N ARG A 28 -10.09 -2.05 0.38
CA ARG A 28 -10.42 -1.90 1.80
C ARG A 28 -9.96 -0.56 2.38
N VAL A 29 -8.85 -0.03 1.88
CA VAL A 29 -8.22 1.18 2.42
C VAL A 29 -8.78 2.45 1.77
N ALA A 30 -9.10 2.44 0.48
CA ALA A 30 -9.57 3.60 -0.28
C ALA A 30 -10.75 4.36 0.38
N PRO A 31 -11.80 3.71 0.94
CA PRO A 31 -12.90 4.44 1.58
C PRO A 31 -12.50 5.27 2.80
N ARG A 32 -11.34 4.98 3.42
CA ARG A 32 -10.83 5.71 4.59
C ARG A 32 -10.09 7.00 4.20
N TYR A 33 -9.68 7.13 2.94
CA TYR A 33 -8.92 8.28 2.43
C TYR A 33 -9.58 8.85 1.16
N PRO A 34 -10.79 9.43 1.29
CA PRO A 34 -11.48 9.99 0.14
C PRO A 34 -10.64 11.08 -0.52
N GLY A 35 -10.47 10.98 -1.85
CA GLY A 35 -9.71 11.95 -2.64
C GLY A 35 -8.19 11.73 -2.65
N LEU A 36 -7.65 10.79 -1.87
CA LEU A 36 -6.24 10.41 -1.95
C LEU A 36 -6.07 9.29 -2.98
N GLU A 37 -5.28 9.54 -4.02
CA GLU A 37 -4.88 8.48 -4.95
C GLU A 37 -4.00 7.45 -4.21
N ILE A 38 -4.39 6.16 -4.29
CA ILE A 38 -3.61 5.06 -3.72
C ILE A 38 -2.93 4.30 -4.85
N HIS A 39 -1.62 4.50 -4.98
CA HIS A 39 -0.81 3.76 -5.95
C HIS A 39 -0.75 2.28 -5.59
N LEU A 40 -0.65 1.43 -6.61
CA LEU A 40 -0.46 -0.01 -6.47
C LEU A 40 0.76 -0.41 -7.30
N ALA A 41 1.72 -1.10 -6.70
CA ALA A 41 2.91 -1.55 -7.42
C ALA A 41 3.49 -2.84 -6.84
N GLU A 42 4.24 -3.56 -7.69
CA GLU A 42 5.04 -4.70 -7.26
C GLU A 42 6.39 -4.23 -6.70
N ILE A 43 6.86 -4.88 -5.62
CA ILE A 43 8.17 -4.62 -5.03
C ILE A 43 9.29 -5.22 -5.88
N GLY A 44 10.42 -4.51 -5.94
CA GLY A 44 11.62 -5.00 -6.60
C GLY A 44 12.33 -6.13 -5.83
N PRO A 45 13.33 -6.76 -6.48
CA PRO A 45 14.00 -7.96 -5.96
C PRO A 45 14.71 -7.73 -4.61
N VAL A 46 15.22 -6.52 -4.35
CA VAL A 46 15.89 -6.20 -3.09
C VAL A 46 14.97 -6.37 -1.88
N LEU A 47 13.73 -5.89 -1.99
CA LEU A 47 12.73 -6.10 -0.93
C LEU A 47 12.24 -7.54 -0.95
N GLY A 48 11.96 -8.07 -2.15
CA GLY A 48 11.48 -9.43 -2.35
C GLY A 48 12.37 -10.51 -1.74
N THR A 49 13.69 -10.32 -1.68
CA THR A 49 14.63 -11.23 -1.01
C THR A 49 14.28 -11.47 0.45
N TYR A 50 13.82 -10.43 1.16
CA TYR A 50 13.54 -10.52 2.60
C TYR A 50 12.07 -10.77 2.90
N THR A 51 11.17 -10.26 2.06
CA THR A 51 9.73 -10.36 2.29
C THR A 51 9.11 -11.62 1.71
N GLY A 52 9.73 -12.20 0.68
CA GLY A 52 9.22 -13.35 -0.06
C GLY A 52 8.01 -13.06 -0.96
N PRO A 53 7.61 -14.03 -1.81
CA PRO A 53 6.35 -13.99 -2.56
C PRO A 53 5.14 -14.02 -1.62
N GLY A 54 4.04 -13.40 -2.03
CA GLY A 54 2.81 -13.33 -1.22
C GLY A 54 2.76 -12.15 -0.25
N VAL A 55 3.84 -11.39 -0.09
CA VAL A 55 3.82 -10.21 0.78
C VAL A 55 2.87 -9.14 0.20
N VAL A 56 2.13 -8.51 1.10
CA VAL A 56 1.29 -7.34 0.80
C VAL A 56 1.45 -6.33 1.94
N GLY A 57 1.62 -5.06 1.59
CA GLY A 57 1.73 -3.98 2.57
C GLY A 57 1.38 -2.63 1.99
N PHE A 58 1.55 -1.58 2.77
CA PHE A 58 1.42 -0.20 2.29
C PHE A 58 2.51 0.69 2.88
N THR A 59 2.81 1.76 2.17
CA THR A 59 3.72 2.84 2.59
C THR A 59 2.96 4.15 2.58
N TYR A 60 3.37 5.09 3.43
CA TYR A 60 2.71 6.38 3.54
C TYR A 60 3.73 7.49 3.72
N LEU A 61 3.37 8.70 3.26
CA LEU A 61 4.14 9.93 3.46
C LEU A 61 3.30 10.90 4.28
N ILE A 62 3.87 11.40 5.38
CA ILE A 62 3.30 12.45 6.21
C ILE A 62 4.13 13.71 5.97
N ALA A 63 3.48 14.85 5.73
CA ALA A 63 4.11 16.16 5.53
C ALA A 63 3.32 17.27 6.18
#